data_AF-A0A2A4CMJ7-F1
#
_entry.id   AF-A0A2A4CMJ7-F1
#
_cell.length_a   1.000
_cell.length_b   1.000
_cell.length_c   1.000
_cell.angle_alpha   90.00
_cell.angle_beta   90.00
_cell.angle_gamma   90.00
#
_symmetry.space_group_name_H-M   'P 1'
#
loop_
_entity.id
_entity.type
_entity.pdbx_description
1 polymer ?
#
loop_
_entity_poly.entity_id
_entity_poly.type
_entity_poly.pdbx_seq_one_letter_code
_entity_poly.pdbx_strand_id
1 'polypeptide(L)'
;MRFRGVVRIMFCAAGLGAGAANAAETWSLSCTEATPSAYCLLFESVLRNQHPDWTISHAAPGTSPELQLSLSEIGVNALGAQLRWRHSETDWQAGPELEFSVMDEKMSESMVRKFFVKLLEHSKFIPGSE
;
A
#
# COMPACT_ATOMS: atom_id res chain seq x y z
N MET A 1 -41.54 -16.16 -44.71
CA MET A 1 -40.47 -15.22 -44.31
C MET A 1 -39.95 -15.60 -42.93
N ARG A 2 -38.62 -15.58 -42.79
CA ARG A 2 -37.79 -15.51 -41.56
C ARG A 2 -37.58 -16.79 -40.70
N PHE A 3 -36.49 -17.45 -41.09
CA PHE A 3 -35.49 -18.25 -40.39
C PHE A 3 -35.44 -18.29 -38.84
N ARG A 4 -35.43 -19.54 -38.35
CA ARG A 4 -34.48 -20.17 -37.41
C ARG A 4 -33.61 -19.23 -36.54
N GLY A 5 -33.82 -19.29 -35.24
CA GLY A 5 -32.80 -18.99 -34.22
C GLY A 5 -32.71 -20.17 -33.25
N VAL A 6 -31.84 -21.15 -33.55
CA VAL A 6 -31.36 -22.13 -32.58
C VAL A 6 -30.06 -21.56 -32.04
N VAL A 7 -30.06 -21.10 -30.79
CA VAL A 7 -28.80 -20.87 -30.06
C VAL A 7 -28.66 -22.00 -29.05
N ARG A 8 -27.98 -23.05 -29.50
CA ARG A 8 -27.27 -23.97 -28.62
C ARG A 8 -25.94 -23.31 -28.29
N ILE A 9 -25.70 -23.01 -27.02
CA ILE A 9 -24.35 -22.98 -26.48
C ILE A 9 -24.32 -24.01 -25.37
N MET A 10 -23.51 -25.03 -25.59
CA MET A 10 -23.26 -26.18 -24.73
C MET A 10 -21.75 -26.24 -24.50
N PHE A 11 -21.38 -26.72 -23.30
CA PHE A 11 -20.03 -27.06 -22.82
C PHE A 11 -19.14 -25.89 -22.38
N CYS A 12 -18.45 -25.94 -21.22
CA CYS A 12 -17.93 -27.09 -20.49
C CYS A 12 -18.24 -27.08 -18.98
N ALA A 13 -18.54 -28.27 -18.46
CA ALA A 13 -18.24 -28.64 -17.07
C ALA A 13 -16.78 -29.11 -17.00
N ALA A 14 -16.03 -28.73 -15.95
CA ALA A 14 -14.96 -29.52 -15.29
C ALA A 14 -14.06 -28.62 -14.44
N GLY A 15 -13.67 -29.12 -13.26
CA GLY A 15 -12.58 -28.58 -12.42
C GLY A 15 -13.09 -28.09 -11.07
N LEU A 16 -13.28 -28.91 -10.04
CA LEU A 16 -12.23 -29.35 -9.09
C LEU A 16 -11.34 -28.18 -8.63
N GLY A 17 -11.35 -27.99 -7.31
CA GLY A 17 -10.81 -26.84 -6.58
C GLY A 17 -9.50 -26.26 -7.11
N ALA A 18 -9.46 -24.94 -7.15
CA ALA A 18 -8.22 -24.18 -7.21
C ALA A 18 -8.50 -22.83 -6.55
N GLY A 19 -8.05 -22.70 -5.29
CA GLY A 19 -7.84 -21.46 -4.55
C GLY A 19 -8.99 -20.47 -4.53
N ALA A 20 -9.45 -20.11 -3.33
CA ALA A 20 -9.80 -18.71 -3.12
C ALA A 20 -8.59 -17.89 -3.64
N ALA A 21 -8.72 -17.31 -4.83
CA ALA A 21 -7.86 -16.22 -5.23
C ALA A 21 -8.17 -15.16 -4.19
N ASN A 22 -7.31 -15.03 -3.17
CA ASN A 22 -7.35 -13.89 -2.28
C ASN A 22 -7.36 -12.69 -3.21
N ALA A 23 -8.50 -12.00 -3.30
CA ALA A 23 -8.62 -10.84 -4.16
C ALA A 23 -7.48 -9.91 -3.75
N ALA A 24 -6.62 -9.54 -4.70
CA ALA A 24 -5.50 -8.66 -4.42
C ALA A 24 -6.02 -7.43 -3.69
N GLU A 25 -5.63 -7.27 -2.42
CA GLU A 25 -6.10 -6.16 -1.61
C GLU A 25 -5.61 -4.86 -2.26
N THR A 26 -6.54 -3.99 -2.62
CA THR A 26 -6.22 -2.75 -3.31
C THR A 26 -6.17 -1.64 -2.29
N TRP A 27 -4.98 -1.11 -2.05
CA TRP A 27 -4.75 0.00 -1.12
C TRP A 27 -4.57 1.31 -1.88
N SER A 28 -5.26 2.36 -1.44
CA SER A 28 -4.96 3.72 -1.88
C SER A 28 -3.81 4.29 -1.03
N LEU A 29 -2.69 4.65 -1.65
CA LEU A 29 -1.60 5.35 -1.00
C LEU A 29 -1.75 6.85 -1.21
N SER A 30 -1.87 7.60 -0.12
CA SER A 30 -1.76 9.05 -0.08
C SER A 30 -0.50 9.46 0.70
N CYS A 31 0.14 10.54 0.25
CA CYS A 31 1.25 11.16 0.95
C CYS A 31 0.84 12.60 1.27
N THR A 32 1.18 13.09 2.47
CA THR A 32 0.85 14.46 2.86
C THR A 32 1.56 15.48 1.95
N GLU A 33 1.03 16.69 1.84
CA GLU A 33 1.66 17.75 1.02
C GLU A 33 3.10 18.08 1.47
N ALA A 34 3.41 17.87 2.75
CA ALA A 34 4.75 18.05 3.31
C ALA A 34 5.73 16.93 2.89
N THR A 35 5.22 15.81 2.37
CA THR A 35 6.03 14.65 1.99
C THR A 35 6.62 14.85 0.59
N PRO A 36 7.96 14.89 0.42
CA PRO A 36 8.57 14.94 -0.89
C PRO A 36 8.18 13.75 -1.78
N SER A 37 7.83 14.01 -3.04
CA SER A 37 7.32 12.99 -3.98
C SER A 37 8.28 11.81 -4.18
N ALA A 38 9.60 12.05 -4.13
CA ALA A 38 10.61 11.00 -4.22
C ALA A 38 10.50 9.98 -3.07
N TYR A 39 10.20 10.44 -1.85
CA TYR A 39 9.99 9.56 -0.70
C TYR A 39 8.67 8.81 -0.78
N CYS A 40 7.61 9.46 -1.29
CA CYS A 40 6.33 8.80 -1.52
C CYS A 40 6.48 7.62 -2.50
N LEU A 41 7.15 7.81 -3.64
CA LEU A 41 7.42 6.75 -4.62
C LEU A 41 8.34 5.66 -4.05
N LEU A 42 9.33 6.04 -3.24
CA LEU A 42 10.20 5.07 -2.58
C LEU A 42 9.43 4.19 -1.59
N PHE A 43 8.50 4.78 -0.82
CA PHE A 43 7.62 4.05 0.07
C PHE A 43 6.66 3.13 -0.67
N GLU A 44 6.07 3.58 -1.79
CA GLU A 44 5.28 2.72 -2.66
C GLU A 44 6.07 1.49 -3.15
N SER A 45 7.33 1.69 -3.55
CA SER A 45 8.22 0.58 -3.93
C SER A 45 8.46 -0.38 -2.76
N VAL A 46 8.59 0.13 -1.53
CA VAL A 46 8.70 -0.72 -0.34
C VAL A 46 7.43 -1.53 -0.12
N LEU A 47 6.25 -0.91 -0.21
CA LEU A 47 4.96 -1.60 -0.07
C LEU A 47 4.82 -2.74 -1.10
N ARG A 48 5.06 -2.46 -2.39
CA ARG A 48 4.98 -3.48 -3.45
C ARG A 48 5.99 -4.62 -3.27
N ASN A 49 7.15 -4.33 -2.68
CA ASN A 49 8.18 -5.35 -2.42
C ASN A 49 7.86 -6.21 -1.19
N GLN A 50 7.31 -5.61 -0.12
CA GLN A 50 6.93 -6.33 1.10
C GLN A 50 5.60 -7.09 0.92
N HIS A 51 4.72 -6.58 0.05
CA HIS A 51 3.40 -7.13 -0.22
C HIS A 51 3.16 -7.23 -1.74
N PRO A 52 3.78 -8.21 -2.42
CA PRO A 52 3.66 -8.37 -3.87
C PRO A 52 2.23 -8.70 -4.33
N ASP A 53 1.39 -9.19 -3.42
CA ASP A 53 -0.01 -9.54 -3.69
C ASP A 53 -0.95 -8.32 -3.63
N TRP A 54 -0.45 -7.12 -3.32
CA TRP A 54 -1.28 -5.91 -3.22
C TRP A 54 -1.25 -5.05 -4.47
N THR A 55 -2.39 -4.43 -4.73
CA THR A 55 -2.48 -3.37 -5.72
C THR A 55 -2.41 -2.03 -5.02
N ILE A 56 -1.27 -1.33 -5.13
CA ILE A 56 -1.16 0.05 -4.65
C ILE A 56 -1.67 1.00 -5.74
N SER A 57 -2.61 1.86 -5.39
CA SER A 57 -3.16 2.90 -6.26
C SER A 57 -2.98 4.28 -5.62
N HIS A 58 -2.85 5.32 -6.44
CA HIS A 58 -2.91 6.72 -5.99
C HIS A 58 -4.33 7.25 -6.25
N ALA A 59 -5.33 6.62 -5.63
CA ALA A 59 -6.73 7.00 -5.81
C ALA A 59 -7.06 8.26 -5.01
N ALA A 60 -8.13 8.95 -5.37
CA ALA A 60 -8.59 10.12 -4.63
C ALA A 60 -8.89 9.74 -3.16
N PRO A 61 -8.55 10.62 -2.18
CA PRO A 61 -8.82 10.37 -0.77
C PRO A 61 -10.32 10.08 -0.56
N GLY A 62 -10.62 9.04 0.23
CA GLY A 62 -12.00 8.55 0.41
C GLY A 62 -12.30 7.20 -0.25
N THR A 63 -11.35 6.60 -0.96
CA THR A 63 -11.41 5.20 -1.37
C THR A 63 -10.75 4.33 -0.31
N SER A 64 -11.54 3.59 0.45
CA SER A 64 -11.03 2.60 1.41
C SER A 64 -10.76 1.26 0.72
N PRO A 65 -9.71 0.52 1.12
CA PRO A 65 -8.75 0.81 2.19
C PRO A 65 -7.64 1.81 1.80
N GLU A 66 -7.21 2.65 2.75
CA GLU A 66 -6.28 3.78 2.51
C GLU A 66 -5.08 3.79 3.46
N LEU A 67 -3.88 4.03 2.91
CA LEU A 67 -2.62 4.29 3.59
C LEU A 67 -2.24 5.75 3.42
N GLN A 68 -1.90 6.42 4.51
CA GLN A 68 -1.38 7.78 4.50
C GLN A 68 0.02 7.82 5.09
N LEU A 69 1.01 8.22 4.28
CA LEU A 69 2.37 8.48 4.73
C LEU A 69 2.54 9.97 5.05
N SER A 70 2.99 10.25 6.27
CA SER A 70 3.42 11.58 6.70
C SER A 70 4.91 11.58 6.93
N LEU A 71 5.63 12.48 6.26
CA LEU A 71 7.06 12.73 6.46
C LEU A 71 7.29 14.17 6.89
N SER A 72 8.22 14.34 7.82
CA SER A 72 8.66 15.62 8.35
C SER A 72 10.19 15.66 8.37
N GLU A 73 10.80 16.70 7.81
CA GLU A 73 12.24 16.94 7.97
C GLU A 73 12.47 17.56 9.37
N ILE A 74 13.07 16.80 10.27
CA ILE A 74 13.30 17.20 11.67
C ILE A 74 14.72 17.75 11.91
N GLY A 75 15.58 17.71 10.89
CA GLY A 75 16.94 18.23 10.94
C GLY A 75 17.74 17.93 9.68
N VAL A 76 19.01 18.35 9.67
CA VAL A 76 19.94 18.02 8.57
C VAL A 76 20.18 16.52 8.56
N ASN A 77 19.83 15.85 7.46
CA ASN A 77 19.87 14.39 7.33
C ASN A 77 19.06 13.67 8.42
N ALA A 78 17.90 14.22 8.82
CA ALA A 78 16.99 13.59 9.76
C ALA A 78 15.53 13.68 9.28
N LEU A 79 14.83 12.55 9.30
CA LEU A 79 13.44 12.39 8.90
C LEU A 79 12.62 11.82 10.05
N GLY A 80 11.48 12.43 10.34
CA GLY A 80 10.39 11.83 11.09
C GLY A 80 9.36 11.27 10.12
N ALA A 81 8.85 10.07 10.36
CA ALA A 81 7.77 9.48 9.56
C ALA A 81 6.72 8.81 10.43
N GLN A 82 5.47 8.92 10.00
CA GLN A 82 4.35 8.20 10.58
C GLN A 82 3.51 7.60 9.46
N LEU A 83 3.12 6.33 9.63
CA LEU A 83 2.15 5.67 8.78
C LEU A 83 0.78 5.64 9.47
N ARG A 84 -0.24 6.06 8.74
CA ARG A 84 -1.64 5.96 9.14
C ARG A 84 -2.38 5.10 8.14
N TRP A 85 -3.39 4.35 8.58
CA TRP A 85 -4.21 3.53 7.69
C TRP A 85 -5.66 3.51 8.15
N ARG A 86 -6.55 3.21 7.22
CA ARG A 86 -7.95 2.89 7.52
C ARG A 86 -8.47 1.83 6.56
N HIS A 87 -9.30 0.93 7.09
CA HIS A 87 -10.18 0.08 6.30
C HIS A 87 -11.55 0.74 6.12
N SER A 88 -12.38 0.16 5.26
CA SER A 88 -13.71 0.65 4.86
C SER A 88 -14.61 1.07 6.02
N GLU A 89 -14.57 0.31 7.12
CA GLU A 89 -15.48 0.46 8.26
C GLU A 89 -14.77 0.92 9.54
N THR A 90 -13.47 1.21 9.49
CA THR A 90 -12.69 1.57 10.68
C THR A 90 -12.27 3.02 10.65
N ASP A 91 -12.25 3.65 11.82
CA ASP A 91 -11.55 4.91 12.03
C ASP A 91 -10.06 4.79 11.66
N TRP A 92 -9.45 5.95 11.40
CA TRP A 92 -8.02 6.03 11.16
C TRP A 92 -7.21 5.46 12.32
N GLN A 93 -6.38 4.49 11.98
CA GLN A 93 -5.36 3.95 12.85
C GLN A 93 -4.02 4.62 12.53
N ALA A 94 -3.15 4.70 13.51
CA ALA A 94 -1.84 5.31 13.39
C ALA A 94 -0.78 4.44 14.03
N GLY A 95 0.33 4.27 13.32
CA GLY A 95 1.54 3.66 13.83
C GLY A 95 2.31 4.64 14.71
N PRO A 96 3.36 4.16 15.41
CA PRO A 96 4.29 5.06 16.08
C PRO A 96 4.95 5.98 15.06
N GLU A 97 5.23 7.20 15.49
CA GLU A 97 6.16 8.07 14.77
C GLU A 97 7.57 7.53 14.97
N LEU A 98 8.30 7.37 13.87
CA LEU A 98 9.70 6.94 13.90
C LEU A 98 10.58 8.05 13.37
N GLU A 99 11.73 8.21 14.00
CA GLU A 99 12.75 9.14 13.58
C GLU A 99 13.95 8.38 13.03
N PHE A 100 14.53 8.91 11.96
CA PHE A 100 15.73 8.38 11.34
C PHE A 100 16.69 9.52 11.05
N SER A 101 17.86 9.48 11.66
CA SER A 101 18.94 10.44 11.45
C SER A 101 20.23 9.75 11.09
N VAL A 102 21.04 10.43 10.27
CA VAL A 102 22.38 9.97 9.87
C VAL A 102 23.38 11.05 10.26
N MET A 103 24.40 10.67 11.03
CA MET A 103 25.52 11.54 11.36
C MET A 103 26.61 11.43 10.29
N ASP A 104 27.17 12.57 9.88
CA ASP A 104 28.37 12.69 9.04
C ASP A 104 28.28 12.14 7.60
N GLU A 105 27.12 11.63 7.18
CA GLU A 105 26.87 11.15 5.82
C GLU A 105 25.54 11.71 5.27
N LYS A 106 25.48 11.89 3.95
CA LYS A 106 24.22 12.19 3.28
C LYS A 106 23.30 10.98 3.34
N MET A 107 22.02 11.22 3.59
CA MET A 107 21.03 10.17 3.60
C MET A 107 20.90 9.55 2.20
N SER A 108 21.28 8.27 2.07
CA SER A 108 21.19 7.54 0.81
C SER A 108 19.82 6.89 0.62
N GLU A 109 19.40 6.65 -0.63
CA GLU A 109 18.12 5.97 -0.92
C GLU A 109 18.03 4.61 -0.22
N SER A 110 19.14 3.85 -0.16
CA SER A 110 19.18 2.55 0.52
C SER A 110 18.89 2.66 2.02
N MET A 111 19.40 3.70 2.67
CA MET A 111 19.12 3.97 4.09
C MET A 111 17.66 4.32 4.30
N VAL A 112 17.09 5.19 3.46
CA VAL A 112 15.67 5.58 3.55
C VAL A 112 14.75 4.39 3.28
N ARG A 113 15.10 3.54 2.31
CA ARG A 113 14.35 2.30 2.03
C ARG A 113 14.30 1.39 3.25
N LYS A 114 15.44 1.19 3.93
CA LYS A 114 15.50 0.41 5.18
C LYS A 114 14.67 1.04 6.30
N PHE A 115 14.68 2.37 6.40
CA PHE A 115 13.85 3.09 7.35
C PHE A 115 12.35 2.86 7.08
N PHE A 116 11.91 2.92 5.82
CA PHE A 116 10.51 2.64 5.45
C PHE A 116 10.09 1.20 5.69
N VAL A 117 10.97 0.22 5.50
CA VAL A 117 10.69 -1.17 5.90
C VAL A 117 10.43 -1.23 7.40
N LYS A 118 11.29 -0.60 8.23
CA LYS A 118 11.07 -0.52 9.68
C LYS A 118 9.77 0.21 10.04
N LEU A 119 9.44 1.30 9.34
CA LEU A 119 8.19 2.02 9.56
C LEU A 119 6.98 1.10 9.37
N LEU A 120 6.98 0.31 8.29
CA LEU A 120 5.92 -0.66 8.02
C LEU A 120 5.86 -1.74 9.11
N GLU A 121 7.00 -2.34 9.46
CA GLU A 121 7.08 -3.37 10.52
C GLU A 121 6.59 -2.86 11.89
N HIS A 122 6.95 -1.64 12.26
CA HIS A 122 6.59 -1.04 13.55
C HIS A 122 5.19 -0.41 13.56
N SER A 123 4.61 -0.14 12.39
CA SER A 123 3.27 0.41 12.30
C SER A 123 2.20 -0.51 12.89
N LYS A 124 2.49 -1.82 13.10
CA LYS A 124 1.47 -2.84 13.44
C LYS A 124 0.31 -2.85 12.45
N PHE A 125 0.54 -2.32 11.25
CA PHE A 125 -0.38 -2.43 10.16
C PHE A 125 -0.50 -3.91 9.79
N ILE A 126 -1.65 -4.51 10.09
CA ILE A 126 -1.94 -5.91 9.77
C ILE A 126 -2.88 -5.90 8.56
N PRO A 127 -2.42 -6.34 7.39
CA PRO A 127 -3.27 -6.49 6.24
C PRO A 127 -4.24 -7.66 6.41
N GLY A 128 -5.50 -7.47 6.00
CA GLY A 128 -6.51 -8.53 6.02
C GLY A 128 -6.92 -9.05 7.40
N SER A 129 -6.67 -8.31 8.49
CA SER A 129 -7.27 -8.62 9.79
C SER A 129 -8.70 -8.09 9.86
N GLU A 130 -9.63 -8.81 9.23
CA GLU A 130 -11.06 -8.81 9.59
C GLU A 130 -11.39 -10.05 10.41
#